data_AF-A0A848ZIH1-F1
#
_entry.id   AF-A0A848ZIH1-F1
#
_cell.length_a   1.000
_cell.length_b   1.000
_cell.length_c   1.000
_cell.angle_alpha   90.00
_cell.angle_beta   90.00
_cell.angle_gamma   90.00
#
_symmetry.space_group_name_H-M   'P 1'
#
loop_
_entity.id
_entity.type
_entity.pdbx_description
1 polymer ?
#
loop_
_entity_poly.entity_id
_entity_poly.type
_entity_poly.pdbx_seq_one_letter_code
_entity_poly.pdbx_strand_id
1 'polypeptide(L)' 'SIRIGSVSSSYLEATLETAPFEPEFHEVLSEIKAVTYHQIQVTEKTNGWEARIIFDV' A
#
# COMPACT_ATOMS: atom_id res chain seq x y z
N SER A 1 1.30 -10.80 7.50
CA SER A 1 1.11 -11.13 6.08
C SER A 1 -0.02 -10.30 5.49
N ILE A 2 -0.20 -10.29 4.16
CA ILE A 2 -1.32 -9.63 3.48
C ILE A 2 -2.04 -10.66 2.61
N ARG A 3 -3.36 -10.72 2.71
CA ARG A 3 -4.23 -11.57 1.88
C ARG A 3 -5.34 -10.73 1.27
N ILE A 4 -5.47 -10.79 -0.05
CA ILE A 4 -6.61 -10.20 -0.76
C ILE A 4 -7.74 -11.24 -0.78
N GLY A 5 -8.91 -10.87 -0.27
CA GLY A 5 -10.10 -11.71 -0.30
C GLY A 5 -10.88 -11.53 -1.60
N SER A 6 -11.14 -10.28 -1.99
CA SER A 6 -11.86 -9.96 -3.22
C SER A 6 -11.49 -8.58 -3.77
N VAL A 7 -11.55 -8.44 -5.10
CA VAL A 7 -11.29 -7.19 -5.85
C VAL A 7 -12.30 -7.06 -6.98
N SER A 8 -12.89 -5.88 -7.13
CA SER A 8 -13.67 -5.47 -8.29
C SER A 8 -13.35 -4.01 -8.65
N SER A 9 -14.03 -3.46 -9.65
CA SER A 9 -13.82 -2.06 -10.09
C SER A 9 -14.09 -1.03 -8.99
N SER A 10 -14.91 -1.34 -7.99
CA SER A 10 -15.29 -0.42 -6.92
C SER A 10 -15.25 -1.05 -5.53
N TYR A 11 -14.63 -2.22 -5.38
CA TYR A 11 -14.58 -2.95 -4.12
C TYR A 11 -13.22 -3.63 -3.93
N LEU A 12 -12.70 -3.57 -2.72
CA LEU A 12 -11.51 -4.27 -2.29
C LEU A 12 -11.72 -4.76 -0.86
N GLU A 13 -11.48 -6.05 -0.64
CA GLU A 13 -11.44 -6.66 0.68
C GLU A 13 -10.07 -7.32 0.88
N ALA A 14 -9.41 -6.99 1.98
CA ALA A 14 -8.12 -7.57 2.32
C ALA A 14 -7.98 -7.76 3.84
N THR A 15 -7.24 -8.79 4.22
CA THR A 15 -6.84 -9.07 5.60
C THR A 15 -5.34 -8.86 5.73
N LEU A 16 -4.96 -8.09 6.74
CA LEU A 16 -3.58 -7.83 7.09
C LEU A 16 -3.31 -8.36 8.49
N GLU A 17 -2.21 -9.08 8.66
CA GLU A 17 -1.65 -9.33 10.00
C GLU A 17 -0.63 -8.23 10.28
N THR A 18 -0.82 -7.55 11.40
CA THR A 18 0.03 -6.46 11.88
C THR A 18 0.59 -6.78 13.26
N ALA A 19 1.61 -6.04 13.66
CA ALA A 19 2.15 -6.06 15.02
C ALA A 19 2.06 -4.64 15.61
N PRO A 20 1.98 -4.51 16.95
CA PRO A 20 2.11 -3.22 17.60
C PRO A 20 3.43 -2.54 17.24
N PHE A 21 3.37 -1.22 17.04
CA PHE A 21 4.57 -0.42 16.83
C PHE A 21 5.26 -0.16 18.17
N GLU A 22 6.47 -0.70 18.31
CA GLU A 22 7.36 -0.49 19.47
C GLU A 22 8.50 0.47 19.09
N PRO A 23 8.51 1.73 19.57
CA PRO A 23 9.52 2.74 19.19
C PRO A 23 10.97 2.38 19.54
N GLU A 24 11.17 1.49 20.51
CA GLU A 24 12.50 1.03 20.92
C GLU A 24 13.13 0.07 19.91
N PHE A 25 12.31 -0.60 19.09
CA PHE A 25 12.75 -1.61 18.11
C PHE A 25 12.44 -1.24 16.66
N HIS A 26 11.50 -0.31 16.43
CA HIS A 26 11.08 0.10 15.10
C HIS A 26 11.46 1.55 14.84
N GLU A 27 12.30 1.76 13.83
CA GLU A 27 12.67 3.10 13.36
C GLU A 27 11.65 3.62 12.34
N VAL A 28 11.19 4.86 12.54
CA VAL A 28 10.39 5.58 11.54
C VAL A 28 11.35 6.24 10.54
N LEU A 29 11.50 5.64 9.36
CA LEU A 29 12.40 6.14 8.32
C LEU A 29 11.84 7.36 7.59
N SER A 30 10.52 7.44 7.44
CA SER A 30 9.82 8.56 6.82
C SER A 30 8.37 8.56 7.27
N GLU A 31 7.87 9.71 7.71
CA GLU A 31 6.46 9.90 8.00
C GLU A 31 5.70 10.10 6.68
N ILE A 32 4.56 9.40 6.51
CA ILE A 32 3.68 9.59 5.36
C ILE A 32 2.57 10.53 5.79
N LYS A 33 2.55 11.76 5.24
CA LYS A 33 1.54 12.77 5.59
C LYS A 33 0.22 12.54 4.86
N ALA A 34 0.28 12.16 3.59
CA ALA A 34 -0.90 11.90 2.78
C ALA A 34 -0.62 10.96 1.61
N VAL A 35 -1.63 10.16 1.26
CA VAL A 35 -1.68 9.44 -0.02
C VAL A 35 -2.43 10.31 -1.01
N THR A 36 -1.77 10.74 -2.08
CA THR A 36 -2.40 11.65 -3.06
C THR A 36 -2.54 10.99 -4.42
N TYR A 37 -3.47 11.48 -5.24
CA TYR A 37 -3.65 11.04 -6.63
C TYR A 37 -2.58 11.60 -7.59
N HIS A 38 -1.59 12.36 -7.08
CA HIS A 38 -0.54 12.91 -7.91
C HIS A 38 0.31 11.77 -8.48
N GLN A 39 0.19 11.55 -9.79
CA GLN A 39 0.92 10.53 -10.54
C GLN A 39 0.67 9.09 -10.07
N ILE A 40 -0.54 8.77 -9.59
CA ILE A 40 -0.94 7.38 -9.39
C ILE A 40 -1.01 6.66 -10.74
N GLN A 41 -0.45 5.46 -10.81
CA GLN A 41 -0.47 4.65 -12.03
C GLN A 41 -0.69 3.18 -11.67
N VAL A 42 -1.51 2.51 -12.47
CA VAL A 42 -1.64 1.04 -12.46
C VAL A 42 -1.51 0.59 -13.91
N THR A 43 -0.65 -0.39 -14.16
CA THR A 43 -0.36 -0.85 -15.52
C THR A 43 -0.19 -2.36 -15.53
N GLU A 44 -0.89 -3.01 -16.45
CA GLU A 44 -0.70 -4.43 -16.75
C GLU A 44 0.60 -4.59 -17.55
N LYS A 45 1.50 -5.41 -17.03
CA LYS A 45 2.75 -5.84 -17.66
C LYS A 45 2.65 -7.31 -18.02
N THR A 46 3.59 -7.76 -18.85
CA THR A 46 3.63 -9.15 -19.36
C THR A 46 3.61 -10.21 -18.25
N ASN A 47 4.08 -9.88 -17.04
CA ASN A 47 4.16 -10.79 -15.89
C ASN A 47 3.28 -10.36 -14.69
N GLY A 48 2.23 -9.56 -14.93
CA GLY A 48 1.29 -9.16 -13.89
C GLY A 48 1.12 -7.66 -13.79
N TRP A 49 0.67 -7.18 -12.64
CA TRP A 49 0.29 -5.78 -12.45
C TRP A 49 1.39 -5.00 -11.73
N GLU A 50 1.67 -3.79 -12.21
CA GLU A 50 2.54 -2.83 -11.53
C GLU A 50 1.71 -1.60 -11.12
N ALA A 51 1.89 -1.17 -9.87
CA ALA A 51 1.29 0.05 -9.35
C ALA A 51 2.38 1.01 -8.88
N ARG A 52 2.19 2.30 -9.15
CA ARG A 52 3.02 3.40 -8.66
C ARG A 52 2.14 4.36 -7.88
N ILE A 53 2.58 4.69 -6.67
CA ILE A 53 1.97 5.68 -5.79
C ILE A 53 3.08 6.63 -5.33
N ILE A 54 2.81 7.92 -5.35
CA ILE A 54 3.71 8.94 -4.80
C ILE A 54 3.10 9.45 -3.50
N PHE A 55 3.85 9.28 -2.42
CA PHE A 55 3.47 9.74 -1.09
C PHE A 55 4.00 11.15 -0.85
N ASP A 56 3.20 11.96 -0.16
CA ASP A 56 3.66 13.21 0.43
C ASP A 56 4.27 12.90 1.80
N VAL A 57 5.52 13.33 2.02
CA VAL A 57 6.34 13.02 3.21
C VAL A 57 6.61 14.24 4.06
#